data_AF-A0A2N5CVU7-F1
#
_entry.id   AF-A0A2N5CVU7-F1
#
_cell.length_a   1.000
_cell.length_b   1.000
_cell.length_c   1.000
_cell.angle_alpha   90.00
_cell.angle_beta   90.00
_cell.angle_gamma   90.00
#
_symmetry.space_group_name_H-M   'P 1'
#
loop_
_entity.id
_entity.type
_entity.pdbx_description
1 polymer ?
#
loop_
_entity_poly.entity_id
_entity_poly.type
_entity_poly.pdbx_seq_one_letter_code
_entity_poly.pdbx_strand_id
1 'polypeptide(L)'
;MALLDDLKADQLAARKLSDRLKADVLTTLIGEATQITTEEFKRGVTEVTDEKVAATIAKFVKNTKLTLENLATERARLVAAGGDASKVDERIKAAETELAILSSYGPKQMTESELREAIDDFKAKNPGANVGMIMAHLKTNFGGQYDGKAASALAKG
;
A
#
# COMPACT_ATOMS: atom_id res chain seq x y z
N MET A 1 8.28 -18.48 6.96
CA MET A 1 9.18 -17.60 7.74
C MET A 1 8.36 -16.41 8.18
N ALA A 2 8.73 -15.71 9.25
CA ALA A 2 8.03 -14.50 9.66
C ALA A 2 8.29 -13.41 8.61
N LEU A 3 7.30 -12.56 8.34
CA LEU A 3 7.37 -11.55 7.27
C LEU A 3 8.54 -10.58 7.46
N LEU A 4 8.86 -10.27 8.72
CA LEU A 4 10.02 -9.44 9.07
C LEU A 4 11.36 -10.08 8.68
N ASP A 5 11.48 -11.41 8.82
CA ASP A 5 12.72 -12.11 8.49
C ASP A 5 12.94 -12.15 6.97
N ASP A 6 11.86 -12.32 6.20
CA ASP A 6 11.90 -12.24 4.74
C ASP A 6 12.36 -10.85 4.27
N LEU A 7 11.82 -9.77 4.86
CA LEU A 7 12.24 -8.40 4.56
C LEU A 7 13.73 -8.17 4.86
N LYS A 8 14.24 -8.68 5.98
CA LYS A 8 15.67 -8.55 6.35
C LYS A 8 16.56 -9.34 5.40
N ALA A 9 16.17 -10.56 5.03
CA ALA A 9 16.90 -11.38 4.08
C ALA A 9 17.00 -10.69 2.72
N ASP A 10 15.88 -10.15 2.23
CA ASP A 10 15.80 -9.44 0.95
C ASP A 10 16.56 -8.11 0.95
N GLN A 11 16.54 -7.37 2.07
CA GLN A 11 17.34 -6.16 2.23
C GLN A 11 18.83 -6.49 2.11
N LEU A 12 19.29 -7.56 2.75
CA LEU A 12 20.69 -7.99 2.67
C LEU A 12 21.06 -8.45 1.26
N ALA A 13 20.17 -9.19 0.59
CA ALA A 13 20.36 -9.60 -0.79
C ALA A 13 20.43 -8.39 -1.74
N ALA A 14 19.54 -7.41 -1.60
CA ALA A 14 19.53 -6.18 -2.40
C ALA A 14 20.86 -5.40 -2.24
N ARG A 15 21.38 -5.28 -1.02
CA ARG A 15 22.70 -4.68 -0.76
C ARG A 15 23.83 -5.42 -1.46
N LYS A 16 23.84 -6.77 -1.42
CA LYS A 16 24.85 -7.59 -2.10
C LYS A 16 24.79 -7.47 -3.62
N LEU A 17 23.58 -7.33 -4.17
CA LEU A 17 23.34 -7.16 -5.61
C LEU A 17 23.49 -5.70 -6.08
N SER A 18 23.83 -4.77 -5.18
CA SER A 18 23.88 -3.33 -5.46
C SER A 18 22.55 -2.74 -5.98
N ASP A 19 21.41 -3.37 -5.67
CA ASP A 19 20.08 -2.82 -5.89
C ASP A 19 19.80 -1.77 -4.79
N ARG A 20 20.31 -0.56 -5.01
CA ARG A 20 20.27 0.52 -4.02
C ARG A 20 18.84 0.91 -3.67
N LEU A 21 17.95 1.00 -4.66
CA LEU A 21 16.57 1.40 -4.43
C LEU A 21 15.85 0.37 -3.55
N LYS A 22 15.93 -0.93 -3.87
CA LYS A 22 15.33 -1.97 -3.02
C LYS A 22 15.95 -1.99 -1.63
N ALA A 23 17.26 -1.85 -1.52
CA ALA A 23 17.94 -1.79 -0.22
C ALA A 23 17.46 -0.61 0.64
N ASP A 24 17.30 0.58 0.06
CA ASP A 24 16.90 1.78 0.78
C ASP A 24 15.44 1.70 1.22
N VAL A 25 14.53 1.29 0.32
CA VAL A 25 13.10 1.07 0.62
C VAL A 25 12.93 0.09 1.76
N LEU A 26 13.60 -1.08 1.70
CA LEU A 26 13.50 -2.09 2.73
C LEU A 26 14.13 -1.64 4.05
N THR A 27 15.21 -0.84 4.01
CA THR A 27 15.82 -0.28 5.22
C THR A 27 14.84 0.62 5.97
N THR A 28 14.19 1.55 5.27
CA THR A 28 13.19 2.44 5.87
C THR A 28 11.98 1.66 6.36
N LEU A 29 11.49 0.70 5.57
CA LEU A 29 10.34 -0.13 5.94
C LEU A 29 10.60 -0.94 7.22
N ILE A 30 11.75 -1.61 7.31
CA ILE A 30 12.14 -2.40 8.50
C ILE A 30 12.26 -1.48 9.73
N GLY A 31 12.83 -0.28 9.57
CA GLY A 31 12.94 0.70 10.66
C GLY A 31 11.57 1.07 11.24
N GLU A 32 10.61 1.43 10.39
CA GLU A 32 9.25 1.74 10.84
C GLU A 32 8.52 0.50 11.40
N ALA A 33 8.64 -0.66 10.73
CA ALA A 33 7.93 -1.87 11.12
C ALA A 33 8.39 -2.44 12.47
N THR A 34 9.66 -2.21 12.85
CA THR A 34 10.22 -2.67 14.12
C THR A 34 9.98 -1.69 15.27
N GLN A 35 9.57 -0.46 14.97
CA GLN A 35 9.27 0.54 15.98
C GLN A 35 7.88 0.28 16.60
N ILE A 36 7.85 -0.03 17.89
CA ILE A 36 6.61 -0.07 18.68
C ILE A 36 6.41 1.33 19.27
N THR A 37 5.35 2.01 18.84
CA THR A 37 5.00 3.35 19.34
C THR A 37 4.36 3.27 20.72
N THR A 38 4.40 4.39 21.47
CA THR A 38 3.74 4.50 22.79
C THR A 38 2.24 4.16 22.71
N GLU A 39 1.57 4.53 21.63
CA GLU A 39 0.14 4.24 21.44
C GLU A 39 -0.13 2.76 21.14
N GLU A 40 0.76 2.09 20.40
CA GLU A 40 0.69 0.64 20.19
C GLU A 40 0.95 -0.12 21.48
N PHE A 41 1.94 0.32 22.26
CA PHE A 41 2.23 -0.25 23.57
C PHE A 41 1.04 -0.13 24.54
N LYS A 42 0.38 1.04 24.58
CA LYS A 42 -0.87 1.24 25.36
C LYS A 42 -2.01 0.32 24.91
N ARG A 43 -2.02 -0.09 23.65
CA ARG A 43 -2.99 -1.05 23.08
C ARG A 43 -2.59 -2.52 23.29
N GLY A 44 -1.49 -2.78 24.00
CA GLY A 44 -1.01 -4.11 24.33
C GLY A 44 -0.08 -4.73 23.28
N VAL A 45 0.39 -3.97 22.29
CA VAL A 45 1.39 -4.45 21.32
C VAL A 45 2.78 -4.35 21.96
N THR A 46 3.34 -5.47 22.37
CA THR A 46 4.65 -5.54 23.07
C THR A 46 5.76 -6.15 22.21
N GLU A 47 5.42 -6.73 21.06
CA GLU A 47 6.35 -7.35 20.13
C GLU A 47 5.97 -7.01 18.68
N VAL A 48 6.94 -7.19 17.78
CA VAL A 48 6.73 -6.97 16.35
C VAL A 48 6.08 -8.22 15.77
N THR A 49 4.78 -8.14 15.50
CA THR A 49 4.01 -9.23 14.90
C THR A 49 3.93 -9.09 13.37
N ASP A 50 3.62 -10.17 12.67
CA ASP A 50 3.42 -10.15 11.21
C ASP A 50 2.28 -9.21 10.81
N GLU A 51 1.22 -9.07 11.64
CA GLU A 51 0.14 -8.13 11.40
C GLU A 51 0.61 -6.69 11.44
N LYS A 52 1.52 -6.34 12.38
CA LYS A 52 2.12 -5.00 12.44
C LYS A 52 2.98 -4.73 11.21
N VAL A 53 3.79 -5.71 10.80
CA VAL A 53 4.64 -5.58 9.60
C VAL A 53 3.77 -5.40 8.36
N ALA A 54 2.73 -6.21 8.20
CA ALA A 54 1.77 -6.12 7.09
C ALA A 54 1.02 -4.77 7.09
N ALA A 55 0.60 -4.27 8.26
CA ALA A 55 -0.02 -2.96 8.37
C ALA A 55 0.94 -1.82 7.98
N THR A 56 2.22 -1.95 8.32
CA THR A 56 3.27 -1.00 7.94
C THR A 56 3.52 -1.01 6.44
N ILE A 57 3.61 -2.19 5.81
CA ILE A 57 3.70 -2.34 4.35
C ILE A 57 2.48 -1.68 3.68
N ALA A 58 1.27 -1.96 4.14
CA ALA A 58 0.05 -1.38 3.59
C ALA A 58 0.04 0.16 3.68
N LYS A 59 0.52 0.72 4.80
CA LYS A 59 0.71 2.18 4.98
C LYS A 59 1.69 2.74 3.96
N PHE A 60 2.84 2.08 3.74
CA PHE A 60 3.84 2.50 2.76
C PHE A 60 3.29 2.44 1.33
N VAL A 61 2.66 1.33 0.93
CA VAL A 61 1.98 1.18 -0.37
C VAL A 61 1.00 2.32 -0.61
N LYS A 62 0.16 2.63 0.39
CA LYS A 62 -0.80 3.74 0.30
C LYS A 62 -0.10 5.09 0.12
N ASN A 63 0.94 5.37 0.90
CA ASN A 63 1.67 6.62 0.80
C ASN A 63 2.37 6.77 -0.56
N THR A 64 2.97 5.70 -1.09
CA THR A 64 3.60 5.71 -2.41
C THR A 64 2.57 5.92 -3.53
N LYS A 65 1.36 5.35 -3.43
CA LYS A 65 0.26 5.64 -4.37
C LYS A 65 -0.14 7.12 -4.34
N LEU A 66 -0.26 7.73 -3.16
CA LEU A 66 -0.53 9.17 -3.04
C LEU A 66 0.60 10.03 -3.63
N THR A 67 1.86 9.62 -3.44
CA THR A 67 3.00 10.28 -4.09
C THR A 67 2.89 10.21 -5.61
N LEU A 68 2.53 9.05 -6.17
CA LEU A 68 2.31 8.90 -7.60
C LEU A 68 1.17 9.78 -8.12
N GLU A 69 0.03 9.87 -7.42
CA GLU A 69 -1.08 10.76 -7.78
C GLU A 69 -0.65 12.23 -7.81
N ASN A 70 0.13 12.67 -6.80
CA ASN A 70 0.66 14.02 -6.73
C ASN A 70 1.66 14.29 -7.87
N LEU A 71 2.57 13.36 -8.16
CA LEU A 71 3.52 13.48 -9.25
C LEU A 71 2.82 13.48 -10.62
N ALA A 72 1.77 12.69 -10.81
CA ALA A 72 0.98 12.70 -12.04
C ALA A 72 0.28 14.06 -12.25
N THR A 73 -0.25 14.65 -11.18
CA THR A 73 -0.86 15.98 -11.21
C THR A 73 0.18 17.05 -11.57
N GLU A 74 1.36 17.02 -10.94
CA GLU A 74 2.45 17.95 -11.24
C GLU A 74 2.96 17.79 -12.68
N ARG A 75 3.09 16.54 -13.15
CA ARG A 75 3.44 16.23 -14.54
C ARG A 75 2.43 16.84 -15.51
N ALA A 76 1.14 16.63 -15.27
CA ALA A 76 0.09 17.17 -16.13
C ALA A 76 0.14 18.70 -16.20
N ARG A 77 0.39 19.36 -15.06
CA ARG A 77 0.55 20.82 -14.99
C ARG A 77 1.75 21.32 -15.80
N LEU A 78 2.91 20.68 -15.67
CA LEU A 78 4.12 21.05 -16.41
C LEU A 78 3.92 20.88 -17.92
N VAL A 79 3.37 19.73 -18.34
CA VAL A 79 3.09 19.46 -19.76
C VAL A 79 2.11 20.48 -20.33
N ALA A 80 1.04 20.81 -19.61
CA ALA A 80 0.07 21.83 -20.04
C ALA A 80 0.68 23.24 -20.16
N ALA A 81 1.70 23.55 -19.34
CA ALA A 81 2.45 24.79 -19.41
C ALA A 81 3.59 24.78 -20.45
N GLY A 82 3.76 23.68 -21.22
CA GLY A 82 4.87 23.51 -22.16
C GLY A 82 6.24 23.33 -21.51
N GLY A 83 6.29 22.95 -20.23
CA GLY A 83 7.50 22.73 -19.46
C GLY A 83 8.10 21.34 -19.62
N ASP A 84 9.35 21.18 -19.17
CA ASP A 84 10.05 19.89 -19.13
C ASP A 84 9.58 19.02 -17.96
N ALA A 85 9.04 17.84 -18.28
CA ALA A 85 8.56 16.86 -17.32
C ALA A 85 9.59 15.77 -16.96
N SER A 86 10.78 15.77 -17.56
CA SER A 86 11.76 14.66 -17.45
C SER A 86 12.13 14.33 -15.99
N LYS A 87 12.34 15.34 -15.15
CA LYS A 87 12.61 15.15 -13.72
C LYS A 87 11.40 14.62 -12.93
N VAL A 88 10.18 14.91 -13.37
CA VAL A 88 8.97 14.33 -12.76
C VAL A 88 8.83 12.88 -13.20
N ASP A 89 9.09 12.58 -14.47
CA ASP A 89 9.05 11.23 -15.03
C ASP A 89 10.05 10.29 -14.35
N GLU A 90 11.28 10.75 -14.06
CA GLU A 90 12.26 9.99 -13.27
C GLU A 90 11.73 9.67 -11.85
N ARG A 91 11.08 10.64 -11.19
CA ARG A 91 10.49 10.45 -9.86
C ARG A 91 9.28 9.51 -9.88
N ILE A 92 8.45 9.58 -10.93
CA ILE A 92 7.34 8.65 -11.15
C ILE A 92 7.90 7.23 -11.29
N LYS A 93 8.90 7.03 -12.15
CA LYS A 93 9.52 5.72 -12.37
C LYS A 93 10.13 5.14 -11.08
N ALA A 94 10.79 5.98 -10.29
CA ALA A 94 11.31 5.58 -8.97
C ALA A 94 10.16 5.12 -8.06
N ALA A 95 9.11 5.94 -7.90
CA ALA A 95 7.97 5.63 -7.05
C ALA A 95 7.17 4.39 -7.53
N GLU A 96 7.07 4.15 -8.84
CA GLU A 96 6.48 2.92 -9.40
C GLU A 96 7.30 1.68 -9.02
N THR A 97 8.63 1.80 -9.07
CA THR A 97 9.53 0.71 -8.67
C THR A 97 9.43 0.44 -7.17
N GLU A 98 9.40 1.49 -6.34
CA GLU A 98 9.16 1.37 -4.90
C GLU A 98 7.82 0.69 -4.60
N LEU A 99 6.76 1.11 -5.30
CA LEU A 99 5.43 0.51 -5.16
C LEU A 99 5.45 -0.97 -5.51
N ALA A 100 6.15 -1.36 -6.57
CA ALA A 100 6.29 -2.76 -6.96
C ALA A 100 7.03 -3.59 -5.89
N ILE A 101 8.12 -3.06 -5.34
CA ILE A 101 8.86 -3.68 -4.23
C ILE A 101 7.96 -3.85 -3.00
N LEU A 102 7.28 -2.80 -2.57
CA LEU A 102 6.41 -2.85 -1.39
C LEU A 102 5.24 -3.82 -1.60
N SER A 103 4.65 -3.81 -2.80
CA SER A 103 3.50 -4.65 -3.14
C SER A 103 3.86 -6.13 -3.24
N SER A 104 5.14 -6.50 -3.43
CA SER A 104 5.55 -7.92 -3.44
C SER A 104 5.47 -8.58 -2.07
N TYR A 105 5.44 -7.81 -0.98
CA TYR A 105 5.32 -8.32 0.40
C TYR A 105 3.90 -8.27 0.95
N GLY A 106 2.94 -7.75 0.16
CA GLY A 106 1.54 -7.65 0.56
C GLY A 106 0.64 -8.64 -0.19
N PRO A 107 -0.62 -8.80 0.25
CA PRO A 107 -1.64 -9.48 -0.55
C PRO A 107 -1.79 -8.81 -1.92
N LYS A 108 -2.03 -9.62 -2.95
CA LYS A 108 -2.32 -9.12 -4.31
C LYS A 108 -3.44 -8.08 -4.24
N GLN A 109 -3.15 -6.88 -4.74
CA GLN A 109 -4.14 -5.80 -4.75
C GLN A 109 -5.20 -6.08 -5.81
N MET A 110 -6.47 -5.90 -5.43
CA MET A 110 -7.60 -5.86 -6.34
C MET A 110 -7.50 -4.59 -7.19
N THR A 111 -7.80 -4.74 -8.47
CA THR A 111 -8.09 -3.63 -9.37
C THR A 111 -9.38 -2.93 -8.94
N GLU A 112 -9.60 -1.70 -9.42
CA GLU A 112 -10.86 -1.00 -9.15
C GLU A 112 -12.07 -1.79 -9.69
N SER A 113 -11.91 -2.49 -10.82
CA SER A 113 -12.97 -3.33 -11.39
C SER A 113 -13.29 -4.53 -10.49
N GLU A 114 -12.27 -5.28 -10.05
CA GLU A 114 -12.45 -6.41 -9.14
C GLU A 114 -13.07 -5.95 -7.80
N LEU A 115 -12.63 -4.79 -7.29
CA LEU A 115 -13.18 -4.23 -6.06
C LEU A 115 -14.65 -3.82 -6.23
N ARG A 116 -15.00 -3.19 -7.35
CA ARG A 116 -16.39 -2.82 -7.66
C ARG A 116 -17.26 -4.07 -7.81
N GLU A 117 -16.79 -5.06 -8.55
CA GLU A 117 -17.49 -6.35 -8.71
C GLU A 117 -17.76 -7.01 -7.36
N ALA A 118 -16.77 -7.10 -6.48
CA ALA A 118 -16.96 -7.66 -5.13
C ALA A 118 -17.98 -6.89 -4.28
N ILE A 119 -18.02 -5.56 -4.40
CA ILE A 119 -19.01 -4.72 -3.72
C ILE A 119 -20.42 -4.96 -4.29
N ASP A 120 -20.55 -4.98 -5.62
CA ASP A 120 -21.83 -5.14 -6.30
C ASP A 120 -22.42 -6.54 -6.07
N ASP A 121 -21.57 -7.58 -6.08
CA ASP A 121 -21.94 -8.94 -5.73
C ASP A 121 -22.50 -9.03 -4.31
N PHE A 122 -21.87 -8.33 -3.36
CA PHE A 122 -22.33 -8.29 -1.98
C PHE A 122 -23.65 -7.53 -1.82
N LYS A 123 -23.81 -6.38 -2.51
CA LYS A 123 -25.06 -5.60 -2.55
C LYS A 123 -26.21 -6.40 -3.16
N ALA A 124 -25.95 -7.15 -4.24
CA ALA A 124 -26.95 -7.98 -4.90
C ALA A 124 -27.45 -9.12 -3.98
N LYS A 125 -26.53 -9.75 -3.24
CA LYS A 125 -26.84 -10.80 -2.26
C LYS A 125 -27.46 -10.26 -0.97
N ASN A 126 -27.27 -8.98 -0.66
CA ASN A 126 -27.76 -8.33 0.56
C ASN A 126 -28.44 -6.99 0.22
N PRO A 127 -29.67 -7.02 -0.33
CA PRO A 127 -30.42 -5.80 -0.62
C PRO A 127 -30.59 -4.95 0.65
N GLY A 128 -30.18 -3.68 0.59
CA GLY A 128 -30.19 -2.76 1.75
C GLY A 128 -28.94 -2.79 2.63
N ALA A 129 -27.89 -3.51 2.23
CA ALA A 129 -26.60 -3.45 2.91
C ALA A 129 -26.08 -2.00 2.96
N ASN A 130 -25.76 -1.53 4.17
CA ASN A 130 -25.14 -0.23 4.35
C ASN A 130 -23.62 -0.33 4.11
N VAL A 131 -22.97 0.84 3.98
CA VAL A 131 -21.52 0.94 3.77
C VAL A 131 -20.73 0.22 4.86
N GLY A 132 -21.20 0.23 6.11
CA GLY A 132 -20.55 -0.47 7.21
C GLY A 132 -20.52 -1.98 7.01
N MET A 133 -21.63 -2.57 6.55
CA MET A 133 -21.73 -4.00 6.23
C MET A 133 -20.83 -4.38 5.05
N ILE A 134 -20.81 -3.56 3.99
CA ILE A 134 -19.94 -3.75 2.83
C ILE A 134 -18.47 -3.73 3.27
N MET A 135 -18.07 -2.72 4.06
CA MET A 135 -16.69 -2.59 4.53
C MET A 135 -16.29 -3.74 5.48
N ALA A 136 -17.21 -4.24 6.30
CA ALA A 136 -16.98 -5.42 7.14
C ALA A 136 -16.76 -6.67 6.29
N HIS A 137 -17.60 -6.90 5.27
CA HIS A 137 -17.42 -8.00 4.33
C HIS A 137 -16.08 -7.93 3.60
N LEU A 138 -15.72 -6.75 3.09
CA LEU A 138 -14.44 -6.54 2.43
C LEU A 138 -13.26 -6.80 3.36
N LYS A 139 -13.33 -6.33 4.62
CA LYS A 139 -12.27 -6.56 5.61
C LYS A 139 -12.09 -8.04 5.91
N THR A 140 -13.19 -8.80 6.01
CA THR A 140 -13.15 -10.24 6.31
C THR A 140 -12.66 -11.08 5.14
N ASN A 141 -13.06 -10.75 3.91
CA ASN A 141 -12.81 -11.60 2.74
C ASN A 141 -11.62 -11.13 1.87
N PHE A 142 -11.32 -9.84 1.89
CA PHE A 142 -10.32 -9.20 1.03
C PHE A 142 -9.37 -8.29 1.82
N GLY A 143 -9.23 -8.52 3.13
CA GLY A 143 -8.39 -7.70 4.02
C GLY A 143 -6.97 -7.50 3.46
N GLY A 144 -6.57 -6.24 3.33
CA GLY A 144 -5.24 -5.89 2.80
C GLY A 144 -5.11 -5.93 1.27
N GLN A 145 -6.14 -6.34 0.52
CA GLN A 145 -6.12 -6.39 -0.95
C GLN A 145 -6.71 -5.13 -1.62
N TYR A 146 -7.17 -4.14 -0.87
CA TYR A 146 -7.80 -2.94 -1.44
C TYR A 146 -7.47 -1.69 -0.63
N ASP A 147 -7.58 -0.51 -1.27
CA ASP A 147 -7.53 0.76 -0.55
C ASP A 147 -8.89 1.08 0.09
N GLY A 148 -8.90 1.28 1.41
CA GLY A 148 -10.13 1.49 2.16
C GLY A 148 -10.88 2.79 1.80
N LYS A 149 -10.17 3.82 1.31
CA LYS A 149 -10.79 5.07 0.88
C LYS A 149 -11.48 4.86 -0.47
N ALA A 150 -10.82 4.18 -1.41
CA ALA A 150 -11.41 3.78 -2.68
C ALA A 150 -12.64 2.87 -2.47
N ALA A 151 -12.51 1.82 -1.63
CA ALA A 151 -13.63 0.94 -1.30
C ALA A 151 -14.80 1.70 -0.66
N SER A 152 -14.53 2.64 0.26
CA SER A 152 -15.59 3.44 0.87
C SER A 152 -16.28 4.37 -0.13
N ALA A 153 -15.53 4.93 -1.10
CA ALA A 153 -16.11 5.75 -2.16
C ALA A 153 -17.01 4.91 -3.08
N LEU A 154 -16.55 3.72 -3.49
CA LEU A 154 -17.31 2.78 -4.31
C LEU A 154 -18.54 2.21 -3.59
N ALA A 155 -18.44 1.96 -2.28
CA ALA A 155 -19.56 1.45 -1.49
C ALA A 155 -20.69 2.47 -1.30
N LYS A 156 -20.39 3.78 -1.40
CA LYS A 156 -21.37 4.87 -1.30
C LYS A 156 -22.05 5.22 -2.62
N GLY A 157 -21.37 4.96 -3.75
CA GLY A 157 -21.97 5.02 -5.08
C GLY A 157 -22.90 3.85 -5.32
#